data_AF-A0A3R7GL19-F1
#
_entry.id   AF-A0A3R7GL19-F1
#
_cell.length_a   1.000
_cell.length_b   1.000
_cell.length_c   1.000
_cell.angle_alpha   90.00
_cell.angle_beta   90.00
_cell.angle_gamma   90.00
#
_symmetry.space_group_name_H-M   'P 1'
#
loop_
_entity.id
_entity.type
_entity.pdbx_description
1 polymer ?
#
loop_
_entity_poly.entity_id
_entity_poly.type
_entity_poly.pdbx_seq_one_letter_code
_entity_poly.pdbx_strand_id
1 'polypeptide(L)'
;MSMETYRLEVRETDEPGLDADVYDSDDTVAVSTYVSYDDYDLEPPASGSSDGQRTYTEQITADVTTIDLQYERDDAGFVFRLLGDRDELTSVRIDAEE
;
A
#
# COMPACT_ATOMS: atom_id res chain seq x y z
N MET A 1 -12.12 -23.02 -6.47
CA MET A 1 -11.32 -21.97 -7.08
C MET A 1 -12.31 -20.87 -7.41
N SER A 2 -12.48 -19.97 -6.44
CA SER A 2 -13.36 -18.81 -6.53
C SER A 2 -12.44 -17.62 -6.80
N MET A 3 -12.61 -16.99 -7.95
CA MET A 3 -11.92 -15.74 -8.25
C MET A 3 -12.42 -14.67 -7.28
N GLU A 4 -11.52 -14.16 -6.46
CA GLU A 4 -11.78 -13.12 -5.48
C GLU A 4 -11.11 -11.84 -5.94
N THR A 5 -11.70 -10.69 -5.61
CA THR A 5 -11.22 -9.39 -6.09
C THR A 5 -10.73 -8.60 -4.89
N TYR A 6 -9.45 -8.27 -4.91
CA TYR A 6 -8.79 -7.50 -3.88
C TYR A 6 -8.52 -6.09 -4.37
N ARG A 7 -8.68 -5.11 -3.50
CA ARG A 7 -8.36 -3.70 -3.76
C ARG A 7 -7.31 -3.24 -2.77
N LEU A 8 -6.09 -3.04 -3.24
CA LEU A 8 -5.02 -2.41 -2.48
C LEU A 8 -5.21 -0.90 -2.57
N GLU A 9 -5.33 -0.25 -1.42
CA GLU A 9 -5.41 1.19 -1.25
C GLU A 9 -4.24 1.64 -0.38
N VAL A 10 -3.34 2.43 -0.95
CA VAL A 10 -2.22 3.06 -0.24
C VAL A 10 -2.49 4.55 -0.18
N ARG A 11 -2.63 5.10 1.02
CA ARG A 11 -2.82 6.53 1.27
C ARG A 11 -1.67 7.07 2.11
N GLU A 12 -1.19 8.24 1.76
CA GLU A 12 -0.40 9.03 2.71
C GLU A 12 -1.32 9.56 3.81
N THR A 13 -0.84 9.60 5.05
CA THR A 13 -1.59 10.11 6.19
C THR A 13 -1.20 11.55 6.50
N ASP A 14 -1.99 12.23 7.35
CA ASP A 14 -1.67 13.59 7.84
C ASP A 14 -0.44 13.58 8.75
N GLU A 15 -0.21 12.46 9.42
CA GLU A 15 1.03 12.14 10.09
C GLU A 15 2.09 11.72 9.06
N PRO A 16 3.39 11.85 9.35
CA PRO A 16 4.42 11.37 8.44
C PRO A 16 4.39 9.84 8.36
N GLY A 17 3.52 9.30 7.50
CA GLY A 17 3.41 7.88 7.21
C GLY A 17 2.52 7.53 6.01
N LEU A 18 2.59 6.25 5.65
CA LEU A 18 1.83 5.59 4.60
C LEU A 18 0.95 4.52 5.23
N ASP A 19 -0.34 4.57 4.96
CA ASP A 19 -1.33 3.59 5.36
C ASP A 19 -1.74 2.78 4.13
N ALA A 20 -1.61 1.46 4.19
CA ALA A 20 -1.90 0.57 3.09
C ALA A 20 -2.89 -0.51 3.53
N ASP A 21 -4.10 -0.41 3.01
CA ASP A 21 -5.22 -1.30 3.27
C ASP A 21 -5.51 -2.17 2.04
N VAL A 22 -5.81 -3.44 2.26
CA VAL A 22 -6.29 -4.36 1.24
C VAL A 22 -7.72 -4.74 1.57
N TYR A 23 -8.64 -4.36 0.69
CA TYR A 23 -10.05 -4.72 0.80
C TYR A 23 -10.34 -5.96 -0.03
N ASP A 24 -11.16 -6.86 0.52
CA ASP A 24 -11.73 -7.99 -0.21
C ASP A 24 -12.95 -7.56 -1.07
N SER A 25 -13.50 -8.50 -1.84
CA SER A 25 -14.76 -8.40 -2.57
C SER A 25 -15.97 -7.94 -1.73
N ASP A 26 -15.96 -8.21 -0.41
CA ASP A 26 -16.97 -7.74 0.54
C ASP A 26 -16.69 -6.32 1.07
N ASP A 27 -15.70 -5.61 0.53
CA ASP A 27 -15.21 -4.31 1.02
C ASP A 27 -14.70 -4.36 2.48
N THR A 28 -14.37 -5.57 2.96
CA THR A 28 -13.77 -5.80 4.28
C THR A 28 -12.25 -5.72 4.17
N VAL A 29 -11.59 -5.06 5.13
CA VAL A 29 -10.12 -5.05 5.24
C VAL A 29 -9.62 -6.46 5.52
N ALA A 30 -8.99 -7.06 4.52
CA ALA A 30 -8.38 -8.38 4.61
C ALA A 30 -7.00 -8.28 5.29
N VAL A 31 -6.20 -7.28 4.92
CA VAL A 31 -4.90 -6.95 5.52
C VAL A 31 -4.73 -5.44 5.54
N SER A 32 -4.16 -4.90 6.61
CA SER A 32 -3.70 -3.51 6.67
C SER A 32 -2.27 -3.44 7.18
N THR A 33 -1.53 -2.46 6.71
CA THR A 33 -0.18 -2.16 7.18
C THR A 33 0.03 -0.65 7.22
N TYR A 34 0.78 -0.20 8.21
CA TYR A 34 1.08 1.22 8.40
C TYR A 34 2.59 1.39 8.52
N VAL A 35 3.12 2.37 7.81
CA VAL A 35 4.55 2.66 7.71
C VAL A 35 4.78 4.12 8.06
N SER A 36 5.37 4.39 9.21
CA SER A 36 5.80 5.75 9.57
C SER A 36 7.11 6.11 8.87
N TYR A 37 7.22 7.33 8.33
CA TYR A 37 8.52 7.88 7.89
C TYR A 37 9.46 8.09 9.09
N ASP A 38 8.92 8.37 10.28
CA ASP A 38 9.66 8.56 11.54
C ASP A 38 10.46 7.31 11.97
N ASP A 39 9.93 6.10 11.71
CA ASP A 39 10.62 4.83 12.01
C ASP A 39 11.94 4.68 11.23
N TYR A 40 12.06 5.42 10.12
CA TYR A 40 13.19 5.40 9.20
C TYR A 40 14.03 6.69 9.22
N ASP A 41 13.81 7.60 10.17
CA ASP A 41 14.50 8.91 10.27
C ASP A 41 14.40 9.72 8.96
N LEU A 42 13.29 9.54 8.22
CA LEU A 42 13.03 10.28 6.99
C LEU A 42 12.29 11.57 7.33
N GLU A 43 12.79 12.67 6.79
CA GLU A 43 12.10 13.95 6.88
C GLU A 43 10.85 13.86 5.98
N PRO A 44 9.63 13.98 6.54
CA PRO A 44 8.43 13.91 5.71
C PRO A 44 8.46 15.02 4.66
N PRO A 45 7.85 14.80 3.48
CA PRO A 45 7.72 15.85 2.49
C PRO A 45 7.09 17.07 3.18
N ALA A 46 7.72 18.23 3.03
CA ALA A 46 7.37 19.43 3.79
C ALA A 46 5.86 19.67 3.72
N SER A 47 5.22 19.71 4.89
CA SER A 47 3.77 19.75 5.15
C SER A 47 3.04 21.00 4.61
N GLY A 48 3.61 21.69 3.61
CA GLY A 48 3.17 22.99 3.09
C GLY A 48 2.71 22.97 1.64
N SER A 49 2.81 21.86 0.91
CA SER A 49 2.24 21.75 -0.43
C SER A 49 0.80 21.27 -0.31
N SER A 50 -0.16 22.19 -0.43
CA SER A 50 -1.60 21.91 -0.41
C SER A 50 -2.12 21.14 -1.65
N ASP A 51 -1.28 20.27 -2.23
CA ASP A 51 -1.55 19.47 -3.41
C ASP A 51 -1.10 18.03 -3.13
N GLY A 52 -2.05 17.10 -2.93
CA GLY A 52 -1.80 15.67 -3.10
C GLY A 52 -1.44 14.87 -1.85
N GLN A 53 -2.40 14.61 -0.96
CA GLN A 53 -2.41 13.31 -0.28
C GLN A 53 -2.58 12.25 -1.38
N ARG A 54 -1.49 11.61 -1.80
CA ARG A 54 -1.53 10.69 -2.94
C ARG A 54 -2.18 9.39 -2.48
N THR A 55 -3.40 9.14 -2.92
CA THR A 55 -4.05 7.85 -2.75
C THR A 55 -3.82 7.02 -4.00
N TYR A 56 -3.19 5.87 -3.84
CA TYR A 56 -3.01 4.87 -4.87
C TYR A 56 -3.98 3.73 -4.62
N THR A 57 -4.80 3.42 -5.62
CA THR A 57 -5.75 2.32 -5.53
C THR A 57 -5.54 1.40 -6.71
N GLU A 58 -5.25 0.14 -6.43
CA GLU A 58 -5.05 -0.91 -7.43
C GLU A 58 -5.99 -2.07 -7.15
N GLN A 59 -6.70 -2.54 -8.18
CA GLN A 59 -7.64 -3.65 -8.06
C GLN A 59 -7.12 -4.86 -8.83
N ILE A 60 -7.10 -6.01 -8.17
CA ILE A 60 -6.64 -7.27 -8.74
C ILE A 60 -7.66 -8.37 -8.48
N THR A 61 -7.93 -9.19 -9.49
CA THR A 61 -8.76 -10.39 -9.35
C THR A 61 -7.86 -11.62 -9.41
N ALA A 62 -7.84 -12.40 -8.34
CA ALA A 62 -6.99 -13.57 -8.21
C ALA A 62 -7.74 -14.73 -7.55
N ASP A 63 -7.37 -15.97 -7.88
CA ASP A 63 -7.86 -17.17 -7.20
C ASP A 63 -6.86 -17.55 -6.10
N VAL A 64 -6.97 -16.92 -4.93
CA VAL A 64 -6.06 -17.16 -3.80
C VAL A 64 -6.86 -17.40 -2.53
N THR A 65 -6.31 -18.20 -1.63
CA THR A 65 -6.92 -18.50 -0.33
C THR A 65 -6.38 -17.65 0.81
N THR A 66 -5.27 -16.96 0.59
CA THR A 66 -4.62 -16.12 1.60
C THR A 66 -3.94 -14.98 0.88
N ILE A 67 -4.12 -13.79 1.42
CA ILE A 67 -3.43 -12.59 0.97
C ILE A 67 -2.44 -12.13 2.05
N ASP A 68 -1.34 -11.56 1.62
CA ASP A 68 -0.28 -11.03 2.46
C ASP A 68 0.24 -9.74 1.84
N LEU A 69 0.33 -8.68 2.64
CA LEU A 69 0.82 -7.39 2.19
C LEU A 69 2.23 -7.18 2.73
N GLN A 70 3.20 -7.15 1.81
CA GLN A 70 4.58 -6.81 2.14
C GLN A 70 4.90 -5.41 1.63
N TYR A 71 5.80 -4.73 2.32
CA TYR A 71 6.35 -3.48 1.84
C TYR A 71 7.87 -3.53 1.93
N GLU A 72 8.52 -2.89 0.97
CA GLU A 72 9.96 -2.75 0.92
C GLU A 72 10.27 -1.27 0.66
N ARG A 73 11.18 -0.72 1.45
CA ARG A 73 11.70 0.64 1.23
C ARG A 73 12.90 0.54 0.30
N ASP A 74 12.82 1.24 -0.82
CA ASP A 74 13.93 1.43 -1.76
C ASP A 74 14.52 2.84 -1.58
N ASP A 75 15.69 3.10 -2.18
CA ASP A 75 16.38 4.40 -2.05
C ASP A 75 15.51 5.57 -2.58
N ALA A 76 14.58 5.28 -3.49
CA ALA A 76 13.66 6.24 -4.11
C ALA A 76 12.24 6.30 -3.50
N GLY A 77 11.89 5.45 -2.53
CA GLY A 77 10.55 5.46 -1.94
C GLY A 77 10.10 4.15 -1.31
N PHE A 78 8.79 3.85 -1.38
CA PHE A 78 8.17 2.67 -0.79
C PHE A 78 7.50 1.80 -1.86
N VAL A 79 7.71 0.49 -1.80
CA VAL A 79 7.09 -0.49 -2.71
C VAL A 79 6.21 -1.42 -1.89
N PHE A 80 4.91 -1.33 -2.08
CA PHE A 80 3.93 -2.23 -1.48
C PHE A 80 3.63 -3.36 -2.46
N ARG A 81 3.84 -4.61 -2.06
CA ARG A 81 3.58 -5.82 -2.84
C ARG A 81 2.47 -6.61 -2.18
N LEU A 82 1.39 -6.84 -2.92
CA LEU A 82 0.33 -7.74 -2.51
C LEU A 82 0.64 -9.14 -3.02
N LEU A 83 0.83 -10.06 -2.08
CA LEU A 83 1.02 -11.47 -2.37
C LEU A 83 -0.28 -12.23 -2.11
N GLY A 84 -0.54 -13.23 -2.94
CA GLY A 84 -1.64 -14.16 -2.79
C GLY A 84 -1.11 -15.58 -2.93
N ASP A 85 -1.36 -16.42 -1.92
CA ASP A 85 -0.79 -17.77 -1.83
C ASP A 85 0.75 -17.81 -2.02
N ARG A 86 1.46 -16.79 -1.53
CA ARG A 86 2.93 -16.59 -1.68
C ARG A 86 3.39 -16.22 -3.09
N ASP A 87 2.47 -16.02 -4.04
CA ASP A 87 2.76 -15.49 -5.37
C ASP A 87 2.46 -13.99 -5.41
N GLU A 88 3.16 -13.22 -6.24
CA GLU A 88 2.94 -11.78 -6.34
C GLU A 88 1.71 -11.50 -7.21
N LEU A 89 0.70 -10.84 -6.65
CA LEU A 89 -0.51 -10.48 -7.38
C LEU A 89 -0.37 -9.10 -8.04
N THR A 90 0.11 -8.12 -7.27
CA THR A 90 0.32 -6.75 -7.73
C THR A 90 1.32 -6.02 -6.85
N SER A 91 1.88 -4.92 -7.36
CA SER A 91 2.79 -4.06 -6.61
C SER A 91 2.54 -2.59 -6.92
N VAL A 92 2.48 -1.75 -5.88
CA VAL A 92 2.36 -0.30 -5.97
C VAL A 92 3.65 0.33 -5.48
N ARG A 93 4.27 1.15 -6.32
CA ARG A 93 5.44 1.96 -5.93
C ARG A 93 4.99 3.39 -5.64
N ILE A 94 5.34 3.85 -4.46
CA ILE A 94 5.20 5.22 -4.00
C ILE A 94 6.58 5.86 -4.10
N ASP A 95 6.72 6.82 -5.01
CA ASP A 95 7.94 7.60 -5.13
C ASP A 95 7.91 8.72 -4.07
N ALA A 96 9.00 8.83 -3.29
CA ALA A 96 9.14 9.85 -2.25
C ALA A 96 9.65 11.19 -2.81
N GLU A 97 9.98 11.26 -4.10
CA GLU A 97 10.37 12.47 -4.82
C GLU A 97 9.19 13.06 -5.62
N GLU A 98 8.74 14.26 -5.25
CA GLU A 98 8.64 15.45 -6.13
C GLU A 98 8.55 16.73 -5.28
#